data_AF-A0A2T5M0I0-F1
#
_entry.id   AF-A0A2T5M0I0-F1
#
_cell.length_a   1.000
_cell.length_b   1.000
_cell.length_c   1.000
_cell.angle_alpha   90.00
_cell.angle_beta   90.00
_cell.angle_gamma   90.00
#
_symmetry.space_group_name_H-M   'P 1'
#
loop_
_entity.id
_entity.type
_entity.pdbx_description
1 polymer ?
#
loop_
_entity_poly.entity_id
_entity_poly.type
_entity_poly.pdbx_seq_one_letter_code
_entity_poly.pdbx_strand_id
1 'polypeptide(L)'
;MEDDGMKAGSISGQLYNGQTSHRGWLIVKEERRRLFWLVYCLDRHLALSFNGTVNFPEGTFRVAAPLPEALWQSLENIDLNFIPAAHLGPPTKITGYGFFEYFLPLATVLGHIIDFHHMQNHPLLGQSVFPKAIHQIETLISQREQDLVELKDDLENPLPTQPVLDPFSITHPLSYGSNAAVMDSKKPLVIAYSSHMLHVFYILLHGKWDPISMIEDKDDWIMSDSFQACASHALSATAAVHQILTLDPELNFMPYLFGIYLLQGSFILLLFVDRMPELGFNKSVEEVCETIIRAHEVSVVTLDTTFQVYRYVFSTLAYNKTHKCRKTSGKSSDRCCMTRNGQILISGRRIKHGDEKFCLSTDGRALRMGWRIK
;
A
#
# COMPACT_ATOMS: atom_id res chain seq x y z
N MET A 1 2.86 18.01 21.35
CA MET A 1 1.85 17.00 20.93
C MET A 1 1.84 15.79 21.84
N GLU A 2 2.86 15.64 22.69
CA GLU A 2 2.93 14.59 23.69
C GLU A 2 1.72 14.66 24.63
N ASP A 3 1.00 13.55 24.72
CA ASP A 3 -0.21 13.40 25.54
C ASP A 3 0.12 13.10 27.02
N ASP A 4 1.26 13.58 27.53
CA ASP A 4 1.81 13.30 28.88
C ASP A 4 1.00 13.91 30.06
N GLY A 5 -0.22 14.39 29.82
CA GLY A 5 -1.04 15.12 30.80
C GLY A 5 -2.37 14.48 31.22
N MET A 6 -2.77 13.32 30.66
CA MET A 6 -4.03 12.67 31.03
C MET A 6 -3.85 11.74 32.25
N LYS A 7 -3.65 12.34 33.44
CA LYS A 7 -4.02 11.65 34.68
C LYS A 7 -5.54 11.79 34.85
N ALA A 8 -6.23 10.66 34.95
CA ALA A 8 -7.61 10.62 35.37
C ALA A 8 -7.71 11.24 36.78
N GLY A 9 -8.46 12.33 36.90
CA GLY A 9 -8.81 12.92 38.18
C GLY A 9 -8.43 14.39 38.34
N SER A 10 -9.48 15.20 38.46
CA SER A 10 -9.54 16.55 39.04
C SER A 10 -9.63 17.70 38.05
N ILE A 11 -10.86 18.06 37.66
CA ILE A 11 -11.28 19.47 37.62
C ILE A 11 -12.70 19.55 38.18
N SER A 12 -12.80 20.02 39.43
CA SER A 12 -14.06 20.44 40.05
C SER A 12 -14.56 21.72 39.38
N GLY A 13 -15.83 21.70 38.96
CA GLY A 13 -16.78 22.82 39.06
C GLY A 13 -16.64 23.99 38.10
N GLN A 14 -17.44 23.98 37.02
CA GLN A 14 -18.32 25.09 36.61
C GLN A 14 -19.19 24.63 35.42
N LEU A 15 -20.43 24.25 35.73
CA LEU A 15 -21.40 23.71 34.76
C LEU A 15 -21.96 24.80 33.83
N TYR A 16 -22.19 24.38 32.58
CA TYR A 16 -22.86 25.03 31.45
C TYR A 16 -22.02 25.85 30.45
N ASN A 17 -21.17 26.81 30.85
CA ASN A 17 -20.29 27.51 29.86
C ASN A 17 -18.96 26.78 29.59
N GLY A 18 -18.52 25.91 30.51
CA GLY A 18 -17.28 25.15 30.41
C GLY A 18 -17.36 23.95 29.47
N GLN A 19 -18.55 23.36 29.28
CA GLN A 19 -18.71 22.14 28.47
C GLN A 19 -18.54 22.40 26.97
N THR A 20 -19.11 23.49 26.44
CA THR A 20 -18.93 23.86 25.02
C THR A 20 -17.47 24.19 24.72
N SER A 21 -16.80 24.88 25.63
CA SER A 21 -15.37 25.23 25.51
C SER A 21 -14.47 24.00 25.61
N HIS A 22 -14.80 23.07 26.52
CA HIS A 22 -14.07 21.81 26.66
C HIS A 22 -14.28 20.87 25.47
N ARG A 23 -15.51 20.77 24.95
CA ARG A 23 -15.82 19.99 23.74
C ARG A 23 -15.06 20.54 22.52
N GLY A 24 -15.08 21.86 22.31
CA GLY A 24 -14.30 22.49 21.23
C GLY A 24 -12.80 22.19 21.34
N TRP A 25 -12.25 22.22 22.56
CA TRP A 25 -10.86 21.83 22.79
C TRP A 25 -10.59 20.35 22.49
N LEU A 26 -11.50 19.44 22.87
CA LEU A 26 -11.37 18.00 22.58
C LEU A 26 -11.39 17.72 21.07
N ILE A 27 -12.29 18.38 20.33
CA ILE A 27 -12.37 18.27 18.87
C ILE A 27 -11.05 18.69 18.24
N VAL A 28 -10.56 19.89 18.53
CA VAL A 28 -9.28 20.40 17.98
C VAL A 28 -8.09 19.49 18.36
N LYS A 29 -8.12 18.91 19.57
CA LYS A 29 -7.09 17.96 20.00
C LYS A 29 -7.14 16.67 19.19
N GLU A 30 -8.33 16.12 18.96
CA GLU A 30 -8.52 14.91 18.15
C GLU A 30 -8.20 15.15 16.66
N GLU A 31 -8.54 16.30 16.09
CA GLU A 31 -8.14 16.68 14.73
C GLU A 31 -6.62 16.66 14.56
N ARG A 32 -5.89 17.26 15.50
CA ARG A 32 -4.42 17.25 15.50
C ARG A 32 -3.90 15.82 15.60
N ARG A 33 -4.45 15.01 16.49
CA ARG A 33 -4.07 13.59 16.67
C ARG A 33 -4.26 12.80 15.38
N ARG A 34 -5.41 12.94 14.72
CA ARG A 34 -5.71 12.31 13.43
C ARG A 34 -4.77 12.77 12.32
N LEU A 35 -4.42 14.06 12.29
CA LEU A 35 -3.42 14.59 11.35
C LEU A 35 -2.05 13.94 11.55
N PHE A 36 -1.59 13.76 12.79
CA PHE A 36 -0.34 13.06 13.07
C PHE A 36 -0.38 11.61 12.56
N TRP A 37 -1.47 10.88 12.83
CA TRP A 37 -1.59 9.50 12.36
C TRP A 37 -1.70 9.40 10.84
N LEU A 38 -2.28 10.40 10.16
CA LEU A 38 -2.27 10.46 8.70
C LEU A 38 -0.84 10.65 8.15
N VAL A 39 -0.06 11.57 8.75
CA VAL A 39 1.35 11.77 8.38
C VAL A 39 2.19 10.54 8.67
N TYR A 40 1.95 9.88 9.81
CA TYR A 40 2.56 8.60 10.16
C TYR A 40 2.28 7.55 9.08
N CYS A 41 1.03 7.37 8.66
CA CYS A 41 0.70 6.44 7.58
C CYS A 41 1.44 6.82 6.29
N LEU A 42 1.39 8.09 5.89
CA LEU A 42 2.01 8.57 4.66
C LEU A 42 3.54 8.34 4.65
N ASP A 43 4.23 8.58 5.77
CA ASP A 43 5.67 8.37 5.92
C ASP A 43 6.09 6.95 5.52
N ARG A 44 5.39 5.91 6.02
CA ARG A 44 5.73 4.52 5.69
C ARG A 44 5.52 4.19 4.21
N HIS A 45 4.46 4.72 3.61
CA HIS A 45 4.15 4.45 2.20
C HIS A 45 5.13 5.16 1.26
N LEU A 46 5.53 6.38 1.60
CA LEU A 46 6.56 7.11 0.87
C LEU A 46 7.93 6.44 1.05
N ALA A 47 8.27 5.98 2.26
CA ALA A 47 9.47 5.21 2.52
C ALA A 47 9.51 3.94 1.65
N LEU A 48 8.41 3.18 1.55
CA LEU A 48 8.32 2.05 0.62
C LEU A 48 8.48 2.46 -0.85
N SER A 49 7.82 3.56 -1.27
CA SER A 49 7.83 4.03 -2.66
C SER A 49 9.20 4.49 -3.15
N PHE A 50 9.99 5.08 -2.26
CA PHE A 50 11.31 5.62 -2.58
C PHE A 50 12.45 4.74 -2.07
N ASN A 51 12.15 3.54 -1.56
CA ASN A 51 13.10 2.68 -0.88
C ASN A 51 13.93 3.44 0.20
N GLY A 52 13.25 4.30 0.95
CA GLY A 52 13.82 5.11 2.03
C GLY A 52 13.54 4.51 3.41
N THR A 53 14.17 5.08 4.44
CA THR A 53 13.88 4.76 5.84
C THR A 53 12.63 5.50 6.33
N VAL A 54 11.97 4.98 7.38
CA VAL A 54 10.88 5.72 8.04
C VAL A 54 11.42 6.94 8.81
N ASN A 55 10.69 8.07 8.77
CA ASN A 55 11.08 9.28 9.51
C ASN A 55 10.52 9.31 10.93
N PHE A 56 9.48 8.52 11.21
CA PHE A 56 8.88 8.41 12.54
C PHE A 56 9.07 6.98 13.10
N PRO A 57 10.27 6.57 13.55
CA PRO A 57 10.46 5.21 14.08
C PRO A 57 9.55 4.93 15.28
N GLU A 58 9.19 3.67 15.49
CA GLU A 58 8.38 3.28 16.64
C GLU A 58 9.06 3.65 17.97
N GLY A 59 8.27 4.09 18.95
CA GLY A 59 8.76 4.50 20.27
C GLY A 59 9.40 5.90 20.33
N THR A 60 9.47 6.64 19.22
CA THR A 60 10.00 8.02 19.19
C THR A 60 8.94 9.10 19.46
N PHE A 61 7.67 8.71 19.57
CA PHE A 61 6.54 9.61 19.76
C PHE A 61 5.63 9.14 20.89
N ARG A 62 4.93 10.08 21.53
CA ARG A 62 3.94 9.83 22.59
C ARG A 62 2.58 10.43 22.22
N VAL A 63 1.98 9.88 21.18
CA VAL A 63 0.68 10.32 20.66
C VAL A 63 -0.35 9.24 20.97
N ALA A 64 -1.50 9.62 21.51
CA ALA A 64 -2.58 8.67 21.73
C ALA A 64 -3.17 8.15 20.42
N ALA A 65 -3.67 6.91 20.43
CA ALA A 65 -4.45 6.32 19.35
C ALA A 65 -5.66 7.23 19.01
N PRO A 66 -6.04 7.32 17.73
CA PRO A 66 -7.21 8.10 17.32
C PRO A 66 -8.48 7.50 17.91
N LEU A 67 -9.49 8.34 18.16
CA LEU A 67 -10.79 7.86 18.59
C LEU A 67 -11.41 6.99 17.48
N PRO A 68 -12.15 5.91 17.84
CA PRO A 68 -12.92 5.12 16.89
C PRO A 68 -13.81 6.00 16.02
N GLU A 69 -14.03 5.59 14.77
CA GLU A 69 -14.65 6.47 13.78
C GLU A 69 -16.08 6.86 14.17
N ALA A 70 -16.86 5.91 14.69
CA ALA A 70 -18.22 6.17 15.17
C ALA A 70 -18.27 7.21 16.31
N LEU A 71 -17.28 7.18 17.20
CA LEU A 71 -17.19 8.13 18.31
C LEU A 71 -16.77 9.52 17.81
N TRP A 72 -15.84 9.59 16.86
CA TRP A 72 -15.44 10.84 16.23
C TRP A 72 -16.62 11.53 15.53
N GLN A 73 -17.41 10.78 14.74
CA GLN A 73 -18.57 11.32 14.03
C GLN A 73 -19.69 11.81 14.96
N SER A 74 -19.76 11.30 16.20
CA SER A 74 -20.76 11.69 17.21
C SER A 74 -20.22 12.63 18.29
N LEU A 75 -18.96 13.07 18.19
CA LEU A 75 -18.26 13.82 19.24
C LEU A 75 -18.93 15.15 19.59
N GLU A 76 -19.65 15.74 18.65
CA GLU A 76 -20.41 16.98 18.86
C GLU A 76 -21.60 16.80 19.82
N ASN A 77 -22.13 15.59 19.93
CA ASN A 77 -23.41 15.31 20.61
C ASN A 77 -23.27 14.34 21.78
N ILE A 78 -22.22 13.51 21.79
CA ILE A 78 -22.00 12.51 22.82
C ILE A 78 -21.72 13.13 24.19
N ASP A 79 -22.15 12.44 25.27
CA ASP A 79 -21.68 12.76 26.61
C ASP A 79 -20.18 12.39 26.73
N LEU A 80 -19.39 13.40 27.12
CA LEU A 80 -17.94 13.33 27.19
C LEU A 80 -17.42 12.28 28.18
N ASN A 81 -18.27 11.85 29.13
CA ASN A 81 -17.93 10.79 30.08
C ASN A 81 -17.80 9.40 29.43
N PHE A 82 -18.37 9.20 28.23
CA PHE A 82 -18.27 7.93 27.49
C PHE A 82 -17.02 7.84 26.61
N ILE A 83 -16.18 8.88 26.56
CA ILE A 83 -14.94 8.85 25.80
C ILE A 83 -13.95 7.91 26.50
N PRO A 84 -13.48 6.84 25.83
CA PRO A 84 -12.57 5.89 26.44
C PRO A 84 -11.23 6.54 26.77
N ALA A 85 -10.52 5.96 27.75
CA ALA A 85 -9.18 6.39 28.07
C ALA A 85 -8.25 6.20 26.85
N ALA A 86 -7.46 7.23 26.57
CA ALA A 86 -6.51 7.24 25.48
C ALA A 86 -5.39 6.22 25.71
N HIS A 87 -5.23 5.26 24.78
CA HIS A 87 -4.05 4.40 24.70
C HIS A 87 -2.94 5.13 23.91
N LEU A 88 -1.69 5.03 24.35
CA LEU A 88 -0.55 5.65 23.64
C LEU A 88 -0.02 4.71 22.56
N GLY A 89 0.30 5.26 21.39
CA GLY A 89 0.86 4.52 20.26
C GLY A 89 -0.20 4.08 19.24
N PRO A 90 0.25 3.48 18.13
CA PRO A 90 -0.65 3.01 17.08
C PRO A 90 -1.48 1.80 17.59
N PRO A 91 -2.75 1.67 17.18
CA PRO A 91 -3.52 0.47 17.42
C PRO A 91 -2.84 -0.75 16.80
N THR A 92 -2.83 -1.86 17.53
CA THR A 92 -2.22 -3.11 17.07
C THR A 92 -3.23 -4.07 16.46
N LYS A 93 -4.54 -3.80 16.52
CA LYS A 93 -5.61 -4.66 16.01
C LYS A 93 -6.42 -3.93 14.95
N ILE A 94 -6.84 -4.63 13.89
CA ILE A 94 -7.88 -4.12 12.98
C ILE A 94 -9.23 -4.25 13.68
N THR A 95 -9.86 -3.12 14.00
CA THR A 95 -11.09 -3.10 14.83
C THR A 95 -12.34 -2.68 14.07
N GLY A 96 -12.22 -2.30 12.80
CA GLY A 96 -13.33 -1.73 12.06
C GLY A 96 -12.98 -1.27 10.66
N TYR A 97 -13.89 -0.50 10.08
CA TYR A 97 -13.86 -0.08 8.68
C TYR A 97 -13.52 1.41 8.50
N GLY A 98 -13.38 2.16 9.60
CA GLY A 98 -12.84 3.51 9.62
C GLY A 98 -11.38 3.53 9.21
N PHE A 99 -10.92 4.61 8.57
CA PHE A 99 -9.56 4.70 8.00
C PHE A 99 -8.49 4.29 9.02
N PHE A 100 -8.51 4.87 10.23
CA PHE A 100 -7.53 4.53 11.26
C PHE A 100 -7.73 3.15 11.90
N GLU A 101 -8.93 2.57 11.81
CA GLU A 101 -9.26 1.29 12.45
C GLU A 101 -8.67 0.10 11.69
N TYR A 102 -8.60 0.15 10.36
CA TYR A 102 -7.95 -0.89 9.55
C TYR A 102 -6.55 -0.49 9.10
N PHE A 103 -6.34 0.76 8.70
CA PHE A 103 -5.14 1.14 7.97
C PHE A 103 -3.94 1.42 8.88
N LEU A 104 -4.18 1.91 10.09
CA LEU A 104 -3.10 2.25 11.02
C LEU A 104 -2.36 1.00 11.53
N PRO A 105 -3.04 -0.10 11.93
CA PRO A 105 -2.36 -1.37 12.21
C PRO A 105 -1.53 -1.90 11.04
N LEU A 106 -2.03 -1.77 9.80
CA LEU A 106 -1.30 -2.18 8.60
C LEU A 106 -0.06 -1.30 8.36
N ALA A 107 -0.18 0.01 8.53
CA ALA A 107 0.94 0.94 8.41
C ALA A 107 2.02 0.68 9.46
N THR A 108 1.67 0.22 10.66
CA THR A 108 2.63 -0.21 11.68
C THR A 108 3.40 -1.45 11.25
N VAL A 109 2.71 -2.47 10.71
CA VAL A 109 3.38 -3.67 10.16
C VAL A 109 4.35 -3.28 9.03
N LEU A 110 3.92 -2.41 8.12
CA LEU A 110 4.79 -1.91 7.04
C LEU A 110 6.03 -1.19 7.58
N GLY A 111 5.89 -0.37 8.63
CA GLY A 111 7.00 0.32 9.27
C GLY A 111 8.06 -0.66 9.79
N HIS A 112 7.64 -1.73 10.47
CA HIS A 112 8.54 -2.78 10.93
C HIS A 112 9.27 -3.50 9.79
N ILE A 113 8.56 -3.75 8.68
CA ILE A 113 9.14 -4.37 7.48
C ILE A 113 10.21 -3.46 6.86
N ILE A 114 9.95 -2.15 6.76
CA ILE A 114 10.92 -1.17 6.24
C ILE A 114 12.15 -1.11 7.15
N ASP A 115 11.97 -0.99 8.46
CA ASP A 115 13.08 -0.94 9.42
C ASP A 115 13.94 -2.21 9.34
N PHE A 116 13.29 -3.38 9.27
CA PHE A 116 13.98 -4.66 9.09
C PHE A 116 14.78 -4.69 7.79
N HIS A 117 14.17 -4.30 6.66
CA HIS A 117 14.83 -4.27 5.35
C HIS A 117 16.11 -3.43 5.38
N HIS A 118 16.06 -2.22 5.92
CA HIS A 118 17.24 -1.35 5.99
C HIS A 118 18.29 -1.85 6.96
N MET A 119 17.88 -2.46 8.08
CA MET A 119 18.80 -3.07 9.03
C MET A 119 19.53 -4.28 8.44
N GLN A 120 18.81 -5.13 7.71
CA GLN A 120 19.36 -6.30 7.02
C GLN A 120 20.39 -5.90 5.95
N ASN A 121 20.14 -4.79 5.26
CA ASN A 121 21.06 -4.25 4.25
C ASN A 121 22.14 -3.33 4.83
N HIS A 122 22.17 -3.11 6.15
CA HIS A 122 23.15 -2.24 6.77
C HIS A 122 24.56 -2.88 6.74
N PRO A 123 25.61 -2.21 6.20
CA PRO A 123 26.93 -2.83 5.99
C PRO A 123 27.60 -3.42 7.23
N LEU A 124 27.33 -2.86 8.41
CA LEU A 124 27.91 -3.31 9.68
C LEU A 124 26.97 -4.18 10.52
N LEU A 125 25.66 -3.99 10.37
CA LEU A 125 24.66 -4.55 11.30
C LEU A 125 23.85 -5.68 10.65
N GLY A 126 23.79 -5.73 9.32
CA GLY A 126 23.02 -6.72 8.55
C GLY A 126 23.39 -8.16 8.89
N GLN A 127 24.68 -8.43 9.13
CA GLN A 127 25.16 -9.77 9.52
C GLN A 127 24.68 -10.21 10.91
N SER A 128 24.25 -9.28 11.75
CA SER A 128 23.73 -9.54 13.10
C SER A 128 22.20 -9.56 13.15
N VAL A 129 21.51 -9.42 12.01
CA VAL A 129 20.05 -9.41 12.00
C VAL A 129 19.50 -10.79 12.33
N PHE A 130 18.63 -10.83 13.34
CA PHE A 130 18.21 -12.07 13.98
C PHE A 130 16.99 -12.67 13.27
N PRO A 131 16.97 -13.99 12.99
CA PRO A 131 15.79 -14.71 12.49
C PRO A 131 14.52 -14.49 13.33
N LYS A 132 14.70 -14.20 14.63
CA LYS A 132 13.60 -13.87 15.54
C LYS A 132 12.80 -12.64 15.11
N ALA A 133 13.45 -11.64 14.49
CA ALA A 133 12.76 -10.43 14.03
C ALA A 133 11.78 -10.74 12.89
N ILE A 134 12.19 -11.59 11.93
CA ILE A 134 11.30 -12.08 10.86
C ILE A 134 10.08 -12.74 11.47
N HIS A 135 10.28 -13.69 12.39
CA HIS A 135 9.18 -14.41 13.02
C HIS A 135 8.21 -13.51 13.81
N GLN A 136 8.72 -12.45 14.45
CA GLN A 136 7.88 -11.47 15.13
C GLN A 136 7.03 -10.69 14.13
N ILE A 137 7.60 -10.27 13.00
CA ILE A 137 6.86 -9.54 11.95
C ILE A 137 5.85 -10.47 11.26
N GLU A 138 6.21 -11.72 10.95
CA GLU A 138 5.27 -12.75 10.46
C GLU A 138 4.07 -12.89 11.41
N THR A 139 4.33 -13.00 12.72
CA THR A 139 3.28 -13.09 13.73
C THR A 139 2.36 -11.86 13.68
N LEU A 140 2.91 -10.66 13.50
CA LEU A 140 2.10 -9.45 13.36
C LEU A 140 1.24 -9.51 12.09
N ILE A 141 1.77 -9.96 10.95
CA ILE A 141 1.01 -10.13 9.72
C ILE A 141 -0.13 -11.13 9.93
N SER A 142 0.16 -12.33 10.46
CA SER A 142 -0.85 -13.37 10.71
C SER A 142 -1.94 -12.92 11.67
N GLN A 143 -1.61 -12.12 12.68
CA GLN A 143 -2.63 -11.54 13.56
C GLN A 143 -3.54 -10.55 12.82
N ARG A 144 -3.02 -9.73 11.90
CA ARG A 144 -3.87 -8.85 11.07
C ARG A 144 -4.73 -9.64 10.09
N GLU A 145 -4.20 -10.73 9.53
CA GLU A 145 -5.00 -11.65 8.70
C GLU A 145 -6.16 -12.24 9.51
N GLN A 146 -5.91 -12.67 10.74
CA GLN A 146 -6.96 -13.15 11.64
C GLN A 146 -8.00 -12.07 11.97
N ASP A 147 -7.56 -10.83 12.22
CA ASP A 147 -8.48 -9.71 12.43
C ASP A 147 -9.40 -9.48 11.22
N LEU A 148 -8.90 -9.66 9.99
CA LEU A 148 -9.73 -9.56 8.78
C LEU A 148 -10.72 -10.71 8.62
N VAL A 149 -10.34 -11.93 9.05
CA VAL A 149 -11.26 -13.07 9.07
C VAL A 149 -12.41 -12.79 10.03
N GLU A 150 -12.12 -12.34 11.25
CA GLU A 150 -13.14 -11.94 12.23
C GLU A 150 -14.05 -10.83 11.66
N LEU A 151 -13.46 -9.80 11.06
CA LEU A 151 -14.19 -8.67 10.49
C LEU A 151 -15.11 -9.09 9.32
N LYS A 152 -14.65 -10.06 8.51
CA LYS A 152 -15.43 -10.65 7.41
C LYS A 152 -16.56 -11.52 7.95
N ASP A 153 -16.31 -12.34 8.96
CA ASP A 153 -17.34 -13.18 9.57
C ASP A 153 -18.45 -12.32 10.18
N ASP A 154 -18.11 -11.21 10.84
CA ASP A 154 -19.07 -10.23 11.36
C ASP A 154 -19.89 -9.55 10.25
N LEU A 155 -19.30 -9.38 9.05
CA LEU A 155 -19.98 -8.81 7.89
C LEU A 155 -20.99 -9.78 7.28
N GLU A 156 -20.61 -11.05 7.15
CA GLU A 156 -21.44 -12.09 6.54
C GLU A 156 -22.50 -12.64 7.51
N ASN A 157 -22.19 -12.69 8.80
CA ASN A 157 -23.04 -13.22 9.86
C ASN A 157 -23.19 -12.21 11.00
N PRO A 158 -23.87 -11.08 10.79
CA PRO A 158 -24.11 -10.11 11.86
C PRO A 158 -24.90 -10.79 12.98
N LEU A 159 -24.26 -10.96 14.14
CA LEU A 159 -24.91 -11.52 15.31
C LEU A 159 -26.17 -10.69 15.61
N PRO A 160 -27.35 -11.29 15.88
CA PRO A 160 -28.50 -10.53 16.36
C PRO A 160 -28.11 -9.91 17.70
N THR A 161 -27.70 -8.64 17.66
CA THR A 161 -27.33 -7.91 18.85
C THR A 161 -28.60 -7.89 19.71
N GLN A 162 -28.56 -8.55 20.87
CA GLN A 162 -29.47 -8.22 21.97
C GLN A 162 -29.48 -6.68 22.07
N PRO A 163 -30.62 -6.03 22.31
CA PRO A 163 -30.63 -4.59 22.52
C PRO A 163 -29.82 -4.32 23.78
N VAL A 164 -28.51 -4.10 23.61
CA VAL A 164 -27.76 -3.28 24.52
C VAL A 164 -28.58 -2.00 24.54
N LEU A 165 -29.08 -1.63 25.70
CA LEU A 165 -29.63 -0.30 25.92
C LEU A 165 -28.51 0.66 25.55
N ASP A 166 -28.44 1.03 24.27
CA ASP A 166 -27.58 2.07 23.75
C ASP A 166 -28.03 3.33 24.48
N PRO A 167 -27.23 3.90 25.39
CA PRO A 167 -27.54 5.21 25.97
C PRO A 167 -27.56 6.31 24.89
N PHE A 168 -27.16 5.96 23.65
CA PHE A 168 -27.02 6.81 22.48
C PHE A 168 -28.22 6.78 21.53
N SER A 169 -29.23 5.95 21.78
CA SER A 169 -30.51 6.01 21.05
C SER A 169 -31.47 7.00 21.71
N ILE A 170 -31.17 8.30 21.59
CA ILE A 170 -32.17 9.34 21.88
C ILE A 170 -33.19 9.30 20.74
N THR A 171 -34.34 8.71 21.05
CA THR A 171 -35.54 8.64 20.22
C THR A 171 -36.05 10.05 19.94
N HIS A 172 -35.82 10.54 18.72
CA HIS A 172 -36.73 11.50 18.09
C HIS A 172 -37.65 10.73 17.14
N PRO A 173 -38.96 10.65 17.43
CA PRO A 173 -39.91 10.06 16.51
C PRO A 173 -40.15 11.02 15.34
N LEU A 174 -40.29 10.45 14.14
CA LEU A 174 -40.59 11.09 12.83
C LEU A 174 -39.37 11.30 11.90
N SER A 175 -38.87 10.21 11.33
CA SER A 175 -38.85 10.09 9.86
C SER A 175 -38.79 8.61 9.44
N TYR A 176 -39.79 8.25 8.65
CA TYR A 176 -39.99 6.98 7.97
C TYR A 176 -38.83 6.62 7.04
N GLY A 177 -38.50 5.32 6.94
CA GLY A 177 -37.98 4.73 5.70
C GLY A 177 -36.65 4.00 5.80
N SER A 178 -36.72 2.67 5.98
CA SER A 178 -35.86 1.65 5.32
C SER A 178 -34.39 2.02 5.06
N ASN A 179 -33.46 1.66 5.95
CA ASN A 179 -32.02 1.58 5.63
C ASN A 179 -31.29 0.41 6.31
N ALA A 180 -32.00 -0.63 6.76
CA ALA A 180 -31.39 -1.80 7.41
C ALA A 180 -30.78 -2.82 6.42
N ALA A 181 -30.60 -2.49 5.13
CA ALA A 181 -30.21 -3.45 4.09
C ALA A 181 -29.41 -2.85 2.91
N VAL A 182 -28.74 -1.71 3.09
CA VAL A 182 -27.66 -1.31 2.17
C VAL A 182 -26.38 -1.76 2.86
N MET A 183 -25.79 -2.86 2.41
CA MET A 183 -24.43 -3.21 2.84
C MET A 183 -23.56 -1.98 2.56
N ASP A 184 -22.97 -1.41 3.60
CA ASP A 184 -22.04 -0.29 3.45
C ASP A 184 -20.96 -0.73 2.45
N SER A 185 -21.03 -0.17 1.24
CA SER A 185 -20.26 -0.62 0.07
C SER A 185 -18.76 -0.54 0.31
N LYS A 186 -18.35 0.20 1.35
CA LYS A 186 -16.98 0.32 1.82
C LYS A 186 -16.45 -0.93 2.53
N LYS A 187 -17.31 -1.69 3.22
CA LYS A 187 -16.85 -2.79 4.09
C LYS A 187 -16.12 -3.92 3.34
N PRO A 188 -16.66 -4.45 2.22
CA PRO A 188 -15.93 -5.44 1.43
C PRO A 188 -14.63 -4.90 0.83
N LEU A 189 -14.60 -3.60 0.48
CA LEU A 189 -13.40 -2.95 -0.05
C LEU A 189 -12.27 -2.94 0.98
N VAL A 190 -12.56 -2.55 2.23
CA VAL A 190 -11.58 -2.59 3.32
C VAL A 190 -10.96 -3.98 3.46
N ILE A 191 -11.79 -5.04 3.46
CA ILE A 191 -11.31 -6.42 3.59
C ILE A 191 -10.43 -6.81 2.39
N ALA A 192 -10.88 -6.55 1.16
CA ALA A 192 -10.17 -6.93 -0.06
C ALA A 192 -8.82 -6.19 -0.20
N TYR A 193 -8.79 -4.87 0.02
CA TYR A 193 -7.56 -4.08 -0.02
C TYR A 193 -6.59 -4.46 1.10
N SER A 194 -7.08 -4.68 2.32
CA SER A 194 -6.23 -5.08 3.45
C SER A 194 -5.64 -6.47 3.24
N SER A 195 -6.41 -7.42 2.70
CA SER A 195 -5.93 -8.75 2.34
C SER A 195 -4.82 -8.69 1.29
N HIS A 196 -4.99 -7.87 0.25
CA HIS A 196 -3.93 -7.65 -0.74
C HIS A 196 -2.66 -7.09 -0.08
N MET A 197 -2.78 -6.04 0.74
CA MET A 197 -1.64 -5.43 1.44
C MET A 197 -0.89 -6.43 2.32
N LEU A 198 -1.59 -7.30 3.05
CA LEU A 198 -0.96 -8.32 3.91
C LEU A 198 -0.17 -9.36 3.12
N HIS A 199 -0.68 -9.80 1.96
CA HIS A 199 0.11 -10.66 1.08
C HIS A 199 1.35 -9.94 0.53
N VAL A 200 1.23 -8.65 0.18
CA VAL A 200 2.37 -7.84 -0.24
C VAL A 200 3.37 -7.62 0.90
N PHE A 201 2.91 -7.45 2.14
CA PHE A 201 3.78 -7.36 3.33
C PHE A 201 4.61 -8.64 3.52
N TYR A 202 4.01 -9.81 3.32
CA TYR A 202 4.74 -11.08 3.32
C TYR A 202 5.81 -11.11 2.23
N ILE A 203 5.47 -10.70 0.99
CA ILE A 203 6.43 -10.62 -0.11
C ILE A 203 7.56 -9.64 0.22
N LEU A 204 7.28 -8.50 0.83
CA LEU A 204 8.29 -7.51 1.22
C LEU A 204 9.20 -8.01 2.36
N LEU A 205 8.68 -8.84 3.26
CA LEU A 205 9.46 -9.38 4.38
C LEU A 205 10.48 -10.45 3.93
N HIS A 206 10.08 -11.29 2.98
CA HIS A 206 10.87 -12.47 2.55
C HIS A 206 11.59 -12.26 1.21
N GLY A 207 11.04 -11.39 0.37
CA GLY A 207 11.50 -11.12 -0.98
C GLY A 207 12.55 -10.02 -1.05
N LYS A 208 13.22 -9.95 -2.20
CA LYS A 208 14.11 -8.85 -2.53
C LYS A 208 13.29 -7.68 -3.06
N TRP A 209 13.67 -6.45 -2.68
CA TRP A 209 12.97 -5.24 -3.09
C TRP A 209 13.45 -4.69 -4.44
N ASP A 210 14.58 -5.19 -4.94
CA ASP A 210 15.11 -4.83 -6.25
C ASP A 210 14.81 -5.93 -7.30
N PRO A 211 13.97 -5.66 -8.30
CA PRO A 211 13.62 -6.64 -9.33
C PRO A 211 14.82 -7.05 -10.20
N ILE A 212 15.86 -6.20 -10.33
CA ILE A 212 17.08 -6.57 -11.06
C ILE A 212 17.81 -7.67 -10.28
N SER A 213 18.06 -7.45 -9.00
CA SER A 213 18.68 -8.44 -8.11
C SER A 213 17.86 -9.74 -7.99
N MET A 214 16.54 -9.68 -8.15
CA MET A 214 15.67 -10.87 -8.23
C MET A 214 15.91 -11.68 -9.51
N ILE A 215 16.04 -11.01 -10.66
CA ILE A 215 16.22 -11.67 -11.96
C ILE A 215 17.66 -12.19 -12.12
N GLU A 216 18.66 -11.44 -11.65
CA GLU A 216 20.06 -11.86 -11.73
C GLU A 216 20.39 -13.08 -10.85
N ASP A 217 19.63 -13.26 -9.77
CA ASP A 217 19.65 -14.44 -8.88
C ASP A 217 21.05 -14.99 -8.53
N LYS A 218 21.98 -14.09 -8.18
CA LYS A 218 23.40 -14.44 -7.92
C LYS A 218 23.62 -15.38 -6.72
N ASP A 219 22.62 -15.50 -5.86
CA ASP A 219 22.60 -16.21 -4.58
C ASP A 219 21.66 -17.43 -4.61
N ASP A 220 21.18 -17.84 -5.79
CA ASP A 220 20.24 -18.95 -5.97
C ASP A 220 18.96 -18.83 -5.11
N TRP A 221 18.52 -17.59 -4.85
CA TRP A 221 17.35 -17.29 -4.02
C TRP A 221 16.07 -17.89 -4.60
N ILE A 222 15.96 -18.03 -5.92
CA ILE A 222 14.79 -18.65 -6.58
C ILE A 222 14.60 -20.12 -6.17
N MET A 223 15.66 -20.80 -5.71
CA MET A 223 15.58 -22.19 -5.25
C MET A 223 15.27 -22.32 -3.74
N SER A 224 15.11 -21.19 -3.04
CA SER A 224 14.89 -21.16 -1.60
C SER A 224 13.41 -21.31 -1.20
N ASP A 225 13.18 -21.73 0.04
CA ASP A 225 11.84 -21.75 0.65
C ASP A 225 11.23 -20.33 0.73
N SER A 226 12.07 -19.31 0.88
CA SER A 226 11.66 -17.90 0.91
C SER A 226 11.03 -17.47 -0.42
N PHE A 227 11.61 -17.91 -1.55
CA PHE A 227 11.00 -17.67 -2.86
C PHE A 227 9.67 -18.41 -3.02
N GLN A 228 9.60 -19.68 -2.58
CA GLN A 228 8.33 -20.44 -2.65
C GLN A 228 7.21 -19.78 -1.84
N ALA A 229 7.53 -19.26 -0.66
CA ALA A 229 6.60 -18.48 0.14
C ALA A 229 6.16 -17.20 -0.60
N CYS A 230 7.10 -16.41 -1.12
CA CYS A 230 6.79 -15.20 -1.91
C CYS A 230 5.93 -15.52 -3.15
N ALA A 231 6.21 -16.61 -3.85
CA ALA A 231 5.44 -17.10 -4.98
C ALA A 231 3.98 -17.41 -4.61
N SER A 232 3.77 -18.14 -3.51
CA SER A 232 2.43 -18.43 -2.98
C SER A 232 1.67 -17.14 -2.64
N HIS A 233 2.32 -16.22 -1.92
CA HIS A 233 1.70 -14.94 -1.56
C HIS A 233 1.47 -14.03 -2.78
N ALA A 234 2.28 -14.09 -3.83
CA ALA A 234 2.04 -13.33 -5.06
C ALA A 234 0.78 -13.81 -5.81
N LEU A 235 0.52 -15.12 -5.80
CA LEU A 235 -0.72 -15.69 -6.34
C LEU A 235 -1.94 -15.26 -5.51
N SER A 236 -1.85 -15.36 -4.18
CA SER A 236 -2.92 -14.90 -3.27
C SER A 236 -3.16 -13.39 -3.37
N ALA A 237 -2.10 -12.58 -3.48
CA ALA A 237 -2.19 -11.15 -3.72
C ALA A 237 -2.93 -10.85 -5.04
N THR A 238 -2.68 -11.62 -6.10
CA THR A 238 -3.38 -11.48 -7.38
C THR A 238 -4.85 -11.89 -7.28
N ALA A 239 -5.18 -12.93 -6.53
CA ALA A 239 -6.56 -13.29 -6.24
C ALA A 239 -7.29 -12.16 -5.50
N ALA A 240 -6.63 -11.51 -4.55
CA ALA A 240 -7.17 -10.31 -3.89
C ALA A 240 -7.35 -9.14 -4.87
N VAL A 241 -6.40 -8.90 -5.80
CA VAL A 241 -6.56 -7.89 -6.87
C VAL A 241 -7.78 -8.19 -7.75
N HIS A 242 -8.02 -9.45 -8.10
CA HIS A 242 -9.20 -9.84 -8.87
C HIS A 242 -10.50 -9.48 -8.15
N GLN A 243 -10.57 -9.75 -6.83
CA GLN A 243 -11.71 -9.35 -6.00
C GLN A 243 -11.85 -7.83 -5.92
N ILE A 244 -10.74 -7.11 -5.74
CA ILE A 244 -10.71 -5.64 -5.75
C ILE A 244 -11.28 -5.10 -7.05
N LEU A 245 -10.85 -5.58 -8.22
CA LEU A 245 -11.37 -5.12 -9.52
C LEU A 245 -12.85 -5.47 -9.74
N THR A 246 -13.38 -6.45 -9.02
CA THR A 246 -14.81 -6.79 -9.05
C THR A 246 -15.63 -5.79 -8.20
N LEU A 247 -15.07 -5.35 -7.07
CA LEU A 247 -15.72 -4.46 -6.12
C LEU A 247 -15.51 -2.96 -6.45
N ASP A 248 -14.34 -2.61 -7.00
CA ASP A 248 -13.88 -1.27 -7.36
C ASP A 248 -13.11 -1.32 -8.70
N PRO A 249 -13.84 -1.38 -9.83
CA PRO A 249 -13.24 -1.52 -11.17
C PRO A 249 -12.36 -0.36 -11.61
N GLU A 250 -12.48 0.79 -10.95
CA GLU A 250 -11.73 2.02 -11.21
C GLU A 250 -10.67 2.30 -10.12
N LEU A 251 -10.52 1.43 -9.13
CA LEU A 251 -9.54 1.61 -8.03
C LEU A 251 -9.67 2.95 -7.29
N ASN A 252 -10.89 3.47 -7.18
CA ASN A 252 -11.23 4.76 -6.55
C ASN A 252 -11.13 4.72 -5.01
N PHE A 253 -11.13 3.55 -4.40
CA PHE A 253 -11.09 3.40 -2.95
C PHE A 253 -9.74 3.79 -2.34
N MET A 254 -8.64 3.50 -3.05
CA MET A 254 -7.28 3.83 -2.60
C MET A 254 -6.36 4.23 -3.77
N PRO A 255 -6.71 5.27 -4.54
CA PRO A 255 -6.07 5.57 -5.82
C PRO A 255 -4.58 5.92 -5.65
N TYR A 256 -4.23 6.68 -4.61
CA TYR A 256 -2.87 7.19 -4.39
C TYR A 256 -1.85 6.15 -3.90
N LEU A 257 -2.28 5.14 -3.15
CA LEU A 257 -1.37 4.22 -2.46
C LEU A 257 -1.40 2.81 -3.04
N PHE A 258 -2.52 2.38 -3.62
CA PHE A 258 -2.67 1.01 -4.10
C PHE A 258 -1.67 0.65 -5.19
N GLY A 259 -1.33 1.59 -6.08
CA GLY A 259 -0.34 1.38 -7.13
C GLY A 259 1.05 0.97 -6.60
N ILE A 260 1.41 1.41 -5.38
CA ILE A 260 2.66 1.01 -4.72
C ILE A 260 2.63 -0.49 -4.41
N TYR A 261 1.56 -0.96 -3.78
CA TYR A 261 1.40 -2.36 -3.39
C TYR A 261 1.24 -3.28 -4.60
N LEU A 262 0.48 -2.82 -5.61
CA LEU A 262 0.33 -3.54 -6.86
C LEU A 262 1.68 -3.74 -7.55
N LEU A 263 2.52 -2.70 -7.58
CA LEU A 263 3.87 -2.79 -8.13
C LEU A 263 4.74 -3.77 -7.33
N GLN A 264 4.81 -3.61 -6.02
CA GLN A 264 5.65 -4.46 -5.15
C GLN A 264 5.23 -5.94 -5.22
N GLY A 265 3.92 -6.23 -5.22
CA GLY A 265 3.41 -7.60 -5.38
C GLY A 265 3.66 -8.21 -6.76
N SER A 266 3.86 -7.38 -7.79
CA SER A 266 4.05 -7.84 -9.18
C SER A 266 5.46 -8.33 -9.50
N PHE A 267 6.48 -7.99 -8.70
CA PHE A 267 7.87 -8.32 -9.02
C PHE A 267 8.13 -9.83 -9.10
N ILE A 268 7.47 -10.63 -8.26
CA ILE A 268 7.56 -12.09 -8.31
C ILE A 268 6.98 -12.63 -9.63
N LEU A 269 5.91 -12.02 -10.13
CA LEU A 269 5.28 -12.43 -11.39
C LEU A 269 6.15 -12.12 -12.61
N LEU A 270 7.02 -11.11 -12.54
CA LEU A 270 8.02 -10.86 -13.59
C LEU A 270 8.96 -12.05 -13.75
N LEU A 271 9.32 -12.73 -12.66
CA LEU A 271 10.14 -13.96 -12.71
C LEU A 271 9.38 -15.10 -13.36
N PHE A 272 8.08 -15.26 -13.07
CA PHE A 272 7.26 -16.28 -13.73
C PHE A 272 7.21 -16.05 -15.24
N VAL A 273 6.96 -14.81 -15.68
CA VAL A 273 6.94 -14.46 -17.11
C VAL A 273 8.31 -14.66 -17.77
N ASP A 274 9.40 -14.41 -17.06
CA ASP A 274 10.76 -14.63 -17.58
C ASP A 274 11.08 -16.12 -17.76
N ARG A 275 10.61 -16.97 -16.84
CA ARG A 275 10.85 -18.43 -16.85
C ARG A 275 9.81 -19.25 -17.60
N MET A 276 8.67 -18.65 -17.96
CA MET A 276 7.62 -19.30 -18.77
C MET A 276 8.13 -20.01 -20.04
N PRO A 277 9.10 -19.47 -20.81
CA PRO A 277 9.63 -20.16 -21.98
C PRO A 277 10.30 -21.51 -21.65
N GLU A 278 10.78 -21.68 -20.42
CA GLU A 278 11.48 -22.89 -19.96
C GLU A 278 10.50 -23.93 -19.38
N LEU A 279 9.40 -23.49 -18.77
CA LEU A 279 8.43 -24.33 -18.03
C LEU A 279 7.21 -24.76 -18.87
N GLY A 280 7.01 -24.17 -20.05
CA GLY A 280 5.88 -24.44 -20.93
C GLY A 280 4.63 -23.61 -20.58
N PHE A 281 3.68 -23.57 -21.51
CA PHE A 281 2.46 -22.74 -21.39
C PHE A 281 1.60 -23.18 -20.19
N ASN A 282 1.41 -22.27 -19.23
CA ASN A 282 0.55 -22.48 -18.06
C ASN A 282 -0.56 -21.43 -18.02
N LYS A 283 -1.80 -21.87 -18.31
CA LYS A 283 -2.99 -21.01 -18.37
C LYS A 283 -3.27 -20.29 -17.04
N SER A 284 -3.00 -20.93 -15.91
CA SER A 284 -3.18 -20.33 -14.59
C SER A 284 -2.29 -19.10 -14.39
N VAL A 285 -1.05 -19.15 -14.89
CA VAL A 285 -0.13 -18.01 -14.80
C VAL A 285 -0.48 -16.91 -15.80
N GLU A 286 -1.01 -17.26 -16.98
CA GLU A 286 -1.54 -16.29 -17.95
C GLU A 286 -2.70 -15.46 -17.35
N GLU A 287 -3.68 -16.13 -16.71
CA GLU A 287 -4.83 -15.47 -16.05
C GLU A 287 -4.39 -14.55 -14.89
N VAL A 288 -3.37 -14.97 -14.12
CA VAL A 288 -2.73 -14.16 -13.08
C VAL A 288 -2.08 -12.91 -13.69
N CYS A 289 -1.29 -13.07 -14.76
CA CYS A 289 -0.65 -11.94 -15.43
C CYS A 289 -1.66 -10.97 -16.05
N GLU A 290 -2.74 -11.47 -16.68
CA GLU A 290 -3.80 -10.64 -17.26
C GLU A 290 -4.47 -9.77 -16.18
N THR A 291 -4.79 -10.37 -15.03
CA THR A 291 -5.40 -9.65 -13.89
C THR A 291 -4.51 -8.49 -13.43
N ILE A 292 -3.20 -8.72 -13.31
CA ILE A 292 -2.24 -7.71 -12.84
C ILE A 292 -1.99 -6.62 -13.89
N ILE A 293 -1.89 -6.99 -15.17
CA ILE A 293 -1.77 -6.02 -16.28
C ILE A 293 -2.99 -5.10 -16.28
N ARG A 294 -4.20 -5.67 -16.20
CA ARG A 294 -5.45 -4.90 -16.12
C ARG A 294 -5.47 -3.98 -14.91
N ALA A 295 -5.10 -4.47 -13.74
CA ALA A 295 -5.05 -3.65 -12.53
C ALA A 295 -4.07 -2.47 -12.67
N HIS A 296 -2.89 -2.70 -13.28
CA HIS A 296 -1.92 -1.64 -13.53
C HIS A 296 -2.43 -0.61 -14.55
N GLU A 297 -3.13 -1.05 -15.59
CA GLU A 297 -3.75 -0.15 -16.57
C GLU A 297 -4.76 0.79 -15.89
N VAL A 298 -5.67 0.23 -15.10
CA VAL A 298 -6.66 1.01 -14.33
C VAL A 298 -5.97 1.94 -13.34
N SER A 299 -4.99 1.44 -12.58
CA SER A 299 -4.28 2.24 -11.56
C SER A 299 -3.59 3.46 -12.19
N VAL A 300 -2.96 3.29 -13.35
CA VAL A 300 -2.28 4.37 -14.08
C VAL A 300 -3.26 5.41 -14.62
N VAL A 301 -4.45 5.01 -15.06
CA VAL A 301 -5.47 5.95 -15.56
C VAL A 301 -6.10 6.75 -14.41
N THR A 302 -6.29 6.10 -13.26
CA THR A 302 -6.92 6.70 -12.07
C THR A 302 -5.99 7.70 -11.39
N LEU A 303 -4.68 7.44 -11.41
CA LEU A 303 -3.64 8.35 -10.96
C LEU A 303 -3.37 9.40 -12.05
N ASP A 304 -4.17 10.48 -12.11
CA ASP A 304 -3.89 11.59 -13.02
C ASP A 304 -2.43 12.08 -12.88
N THR A 305 -1.84 12.37 -14.03
CA THR A 305 -0.51 11.91 -14.38
C THR A 305 0.58 12.99 -14.30
N THR A 306 0.40 13.98 -13.44
CA THR A 306 1.48 14.93 -13.14
C THR A 306 2.67 14.30 -12.39
N PHE A 307 2.54 13.03 -11.96
CA PHE A 307 3.60 12.21 -11.37
C PHE A 307 4.17 11.10 -12.30
N GLN A 308 3.97 11.20 -13.63
CA GLN A 308 4.41 10.23 -14.66
C GLN A 308 5.95 9.99 -14.76
N VAL A 309 6.57 9.35 -13.77
CA VAL A 309 7.95 8.81 -13.87
C VAL A 309 7.94 7.28 -13.87
N TYR A 310 6.95 6.63 -13.24
CA TYR A 310 6.90 5.17 -13.11
C TYR A 310 6.36 4.43 -14.36
N ARG A 311 5.60 5.13 -15.22
CA ARG A 311 4.92 4.55 -16.41
C ARG A 311 5.87 4.07 -17.51
N TYR A 312 7.10 4.59 -17.56
CA TYR A 312 8.06 4.26 -18.61
C TYR A 312 8.72 2.88 -18.42
N VAL A 313 8.78 2.36 -17.20
CA VAL A 313 9.52 1.12 -16.91
C VAL A 313 8.72 -0.13 -17.28
N PHE A 314 7.43 -0.20 -16.92
CA PHE A 314 6.63 -1.41 -17.12
C PHE A 314 6.15 -1.59 -18.58
N SER A 315 5.73 -0.50 -19.23
CA SER A 315 5.27 -0.57 -20.63
C SER A 315 6.39 -0.98 -21.59
N THR A 316 7.63 -0.53 -21.31
CA THR A 316 8.79 -0.86 -22.16
C THR A 316 9.24 -2.31 -22.00
N LEU A 317 9.05 -2.92 -20.82
CA LEU A 317 9.38 -4.32 -20.57
C LEU A 317 8.32 -5.28 -21.16
N ALA A 318 7.03 -4.93 -21.07
CA ALA A 318 5.93 -5.73 -21.61
C ALA A 318 5.84 -5.65 -23.16
N TYR A 319 6.05 -4.46 -23.73
CA TYR A 319 5.98 -4.25 -25.19
C TYR A 319 7.15 -4.91 -25.95
N ASN A 320 8.33 -5.01 -25.32
CA ASN A 320 9.50 -5.64 -25.95
C ASN A 320 9.44 -7.18 -25.94
N LYS A 321 8.65 -7.81 -25.05
CA LYS A 321 8.48 -9.28 -25.03
C LYS A 321 7.35 -9.76 -25.96
N THR A 322 6.32 -8.96 -26.22
CA THR A 322 5.20 -9.33 -27.10
C THR A 322 5.49 -9.22 -28.61
N HIS A 323 6.54 -8.49 -29.02
CA HIS A 323 6.91 -8.39 -30.45
C HIS A 323 8.08 -9.28 -30.91
N LYS A 324 8.63 -10.12 -30.04
CA LYS A 324 9.72 -11.04 -30.43
C LYS A 324 9.26 -12.45 -30.86
N CYS A 325 7.97 -12.75 -30.78
CA CYS A 325 7.38 -14.02 -31.25
C CYS A 325 6.41 -13.82 -32.43
N ARG A 326 6.81 -13.06 -33.45
CA ARG A 326 6.17 -13.12 -34.78
C ARG A 326 7.07 -12.52 -35.86
N LYS A 327 8.05 -13.30 -36.34
CA LYS A 327 8.64 -13.21 -37.69
C LYS A 327 9.70 -14.30 -37.88
N THR A 328 9.25 -15.50 -38.24
CA THR A 328 10.07 -16.50 -38.95
C THR A 328 9.46 -16.70 -40.34
N SER A 329 9.94 -15.94 -41.32
CA SER A 329 10.19 -16.40 -42.70
C SER A 329 10.57 -15.23 -43.60
N GLY A 330 11.73 -15.30 -44.26
CA GLY A 330 12.01 -14.50 -45.46
C GLY A 330 13.30 -13.70 -45.41
N LYS A 331 14.37 -14.33 -45.91
CA LYS A 331 15.66 -13.81 -46.39
C LYS A 331 15.77 -12.28 -46.62
N SER A 332 16.79 -11.65 -46.04
CA SER A 332 17.86 -10.97 -46.80
C SER A 332 18.99 -10.51 -45.87
N SER A 333 20.21 -10.66 -46.38
CA SER A 333 21.51 -10.26 -45.85
C SER A 333 21.52 -8.82 -45.32
N ASP A 334 22.12 -8.61 -44.14
CA ASP A 334 23.20 -7.62 -43.95
C ASP A 334 23.96 -7.86 -42.64
N ARG A 335 25.29 -7.99 -42.76
CA ARG A 335 26.23 -8.17 -41.66
C ARG A 335 26.44 -6.84 -40.94
N CYS A 336 26.34 -6.84 -39.61
CA CYS A 336 26.86 -5.75 -38.79
C CYS A 336 27.92 -6.30 -37.82
N CYS A 337 29.17 -5.90 -38.03
CA CYS A 337 30.31 -6.19 -37.17
C CYS A 337 30.29 -5.25 -35.96
N MET A 338 30.51 -5.79 -34.74
CA MET A 338 30.72 -4.99 -33.54
C MET A 338 32.16 -4.43 -33.52
N THR A 339 32.32 -3.14 -33.24
CA THR A 339 33.59 -2.56 -32.77
C THR A 339 33.42 -1.91 -31.40
N ARG A 340 34.51 -1.94 -30.63
CA ARG A 340 34.54 -2.02 -29.16
C ARG A 340 34.20 -0.75 -28.38
N ASN A 341 33.68 0.31 -29.00
CA ASN A 341 33.44 1.61 -28.35
C ASN A 341 32.07 2.24 -28.70
N GLY A 342 31.00 1.44 -28.73
CA GLY A 342 29.64 1.87 -28.34
C GLY A 342 29.03 3.16 -28.90
N GLN A 343 29.34 3.58 -30.13
CA GLN A 343 28.64 4.68 -30.81
C GLN A 343 27.91 4.17 -32.05
N ILE A 344 26.57 4.28 -32.06
CA ILE A 344 25.76 4.08 -33.26
C ILE A 344 25.68 5.42 -33.98
N LEU A 345 26.33 5.51 -35.14
CA LEU A 345 26.20 6.60 -36.10
C LEU A 345 25.01 6.27 -37.02
N ILE A 346 23.92 7.04 -36.93
CA ILE A 346 22.88 7.00 -37.97
C ILE A 346 23.13 8.17 -38.92
N SER A 347 23.76 7.83 -40.05
CA SER A 347 23.81 8.67 -41.26
C SER A 347 22.41 8.87 -41.82
N GLY A 348 22.14 10.10 -42.26
CA GLY A 348 20.80 10.66 -42.37
C GLY A 348 19.98 10.30 -43.60
N ARG A 349 18.69 10.59 -43.50
CA ARG A 349 17.83 10.94 -44.63
C ARG A 349 16.83 12.03 -44.25
N ARG A 350 16.70 12.94 -45.20
CA ARG A 350 16.05 14.26 -45.19
C ARG A 350 14.53 14.10 -45.37
N ILE A 351 13.71 14.71 -44.50
CA ILE A 351 12.29 14.98 -44.78
C ILE A 351 12.03 16.48 -44.53
N LYS A 352 11.43 17.14 -45.52
CA LYS A 352 11.19 18.59 -45.61
C LYS A 352 9.83 18.98 -44.99
N HIS A 353 9.84 20.12 -44.31
CA HIS A 353 8.82 21.17 -44.13
C HIS A 353 7.31 20.86 -44.09
N GLY A 354 6.68 21.36 -43.03
CA GLY A 354 5.27 21.75 -42.94
C GLY A 354 4.96 22.17 -41.49
N ASP A 355 4.82 23.48 -41.27
CA ASP A 355 4.82 24.18 -39.98
C ASP A 355 3.67 23.82 -39.02
N GLU A 356 3.97 23.69 -37.72
CA GLU A 356 3.30 24.48 -36.68
C GLU A 356 4.10 24.47 -35.36
N LYS A 357 4.34 25.67 -34.85
CA LYS A 357 5.22 25.98 -33.73
C LYS A 357 4.47 25.81 -32.40
N PHE A 358 5.01 24.99 -31.49
CA PHE A 358 4.97 25.30 -30.06
C PHE A 358 6.41 25.34 -29.56
N CYS A 359 6.96 26.55 -29.51
CA CYS A 359 8.21 26.84 -28.83
C CYS A 359 7.93 26.90 -27.33
N LEU A 360 8.49 25.97 -26.56
CA LEU A 360 8.86 26.25 -25.18
C LEU A 360 10.36 26.01 -25.03
N SER A 361 10.96 27.07 -24.52
CA SER A 361 12.38 27.39 -24.44
C SER A 361 13.23 26.24 -23.89
N THR A 362 14.28 25.91 -24.63
CA THR A 362 15.48 25.27 -24.11
C THR A 362 16.13 26.23 -23.11
N ASP A 363 16.04 25.90 -21.82
CA ASP A 363 17.03 26.36 -20.85
C ASP A 363 17.70 25.13 -20.25
N GLY A 364 18.99 25.03 -20.55
CA GLY A 364 19.83 23.88 -20.23
C GLY A 364 20.08 23.79 -18.74
N ARG A 365 19.38 22.88 -18.07
CA ARG A 365 19.89 22.23 -16.87
C ARG A 365 19.91 20.72 -17.09
N ALA A 366 21.11 20.23 -17.33
CA ALA A 366 21.42 18.81 -17.23
C ALA A 366 21.11 18.33 -15.81
N LEU A 367 19.98 17.64 -15.63
CA LEU A 367 19.84 16.73 -14.49
C LEU A 367 20.61 15.46 -14.83
N ARG A 368 21.88 15.43 -14.41
CA ARG A 368 22.61 14.17 -14.23
C ARG A 368 21.85 13.35 -13.20
N MET A 369 21.03 12.41 -13.64
CA MET A 369 20.68 11.25 -12.82
C MET A 369 21.87 10.30 -12.86
N GLY A 370 22.89 10.65 -12.06
CA GLY A 370 23.95 9.73 -11.73
C GLY A 370 23.45 8.81 -10.63
N TRP A 371 23.09 7.58 -10.99
CA TRP A 371 23.20 6.45 -10.08
C TRP A 371 24.68 6.29 -9.76
N ARG A 372 25.16 6.95 -8.71
CA ARG A 372 26.50 6.70 -8.20
C ARG A 372 26.36 5.62 -7.14
N ILE A 373 26.66 4.40 -7.57
CA ILE A 373 26.98 3.26 -6.72
C ILE A 373 28.08 3.71 -5.76
N LYS A 374 27.86 3.53 -4.47
CA LYS A 374 28.92 3.25 -3.51
C LYS A 374 28.58 1.96 -2.81
#